data_AF-A0A485LZL8-F1
#
_entry.id   AF-A0A485LZL8-F1
#
_cell.length_a   1.000
_cell.length_b   1.000
_cell.length_c   1.000
_cell.angle_alpha   90.00
_cell.angle_beta   90.00
_cell.angle_gamma   90.00
#
_symmetry.space_group_name_H-M   'P 1'
#
loop_
_entity.id
_entity.type
_entity.pdbx_description
1 polymer ?
#
loop_
_entity_poly.entity_id
_entity_poly.type
_entity_poly.pdbx_seq_one_letter_code
_entity_poly.pdbx_strand_id
1 'polypeptide(L)'
;MRGLTIDGFTIDSSAGYGIRLRATGETTIVNNIITGNGTVQYGIRTEDAGSPHFIICNNTIGDYSSDNGSAGILIRGSNATAEIGGNLVTITTSDDEAEAAGIEITRGAEAVILDNNVSGNGLGLVLDSRDNTVTGNVVENNDWGIYLSRSGNSITGNTIRGNVIGVAAVDRSHNTVTFNRIYDNSLKGVSTALDGTSLTVTHNWWGVSTVAEVIAQLSGKVDFNPWYVDEEMTTLCSEAAVDAVNSARDEAELQALLREHQLALGLDFTAYDNELTEIGRLQVALALLGGSYPDAAALRFAFEAAVEEQLLLIPINTASTVEEMCRKLDENGLFLGLAPDYFGWTDYYRLQVAEHVLNSRQARGYENAGALKGVFDEKAGVLAPTANAVTAVNNAGDWAAMKAALEDEDIAAGLGLDRTAYLALSRVERSLVAAILVDERPATGYGNHEEIQRVFELAVAEARDNGLDGMRELFEEKFTEEPADELVDKNPEEEEFAKEPEDGSGDDNPGELEYGKEADDGLFDDNPVEEGYAEEPGENPVEEEYAEEPLDELVDENPEKEGFAGESVDDCSNENSTEEDISREAVAQ
;
A
#
# COMPACT_ATOMS: atom_id res chain seq x y z
N MET A 1 17.37 41.51 36.75
CA MET A 1 18.05 40.79 37.86
C MET A 1 18.81 39.60 37.25
N ARG A 2 19.94 39.18 37.83
CA ARG A 2 20.60 37.91 37.50
C ARG A 2 19.84 36.80 38.23
N GLY A 3 18.79 36.29 37.60
CA GLY A 3 17.93 35.18 38.04
C GLY A 3 17.16 35.36 39.35
N LEU A 4 16.06 34.62 39.48
CA LEU A 4 15.12 34.63 40.60
C LEU A 4 14.40 33.28 40.69
N THR A 5 14.14 32.79 41.89
CA THR A 5 13.29 31.61 42.11
C THR A 5 12.10 31.98 42.99
N ILE A 6 10.89 31.65 42.54
CA ILE A 6 9.63 31.79 43.27
C ILE A 6 9.03 30.38 43.37
N ASP A 7 9.11 29.77 44.55
CA ASP A 7 8.75 28.36 44.77
C ASP A 7 7.81 28.21 45.97
N GLY A 8 6.66 27.56 45.75
CA GLY A 8 5.79 27.11 46.83
C GLY A 8 4.95 28.19 47.51
N PHE A 9 4.70 29.33 46.85
CA PHE A 9 3.88 30.40 47.41
C PHE A 9 2.40 30.23 47.08
N THR A 10 1.55 30.63 48.03
CA THR A 10 0.13 30.93 47.75
C THR A 10 -0.01 32.44 47.61
N ILE A 11 -0.44 32.89 46.42
CA ILE A 11 -0.59 34.29 46.04
C ILE A 11 -2.07 34.52 45.75
N ASP A 12 -2.74 35.19 46.68
CA ASP A 12 -4.10 35.70 46.50
C ASP A 12 -4.01 37.18 46.11
N SER A 13 -4.27 37.48 44.84
CA SER A 13 -4.12 38.83 44.30
C SER A 13 -5.46 39.52 44.08
N SER A 14 -5.55 40.77 44.54
CA SER A 14 -6.62 41.70 44.17
C SER A 14 -6.11 42.83 43.25
N ALA A 15 -4.87 42.71 42.76
CA ALA A 15 -4.23 43.66 41.86
C ALA A 15 -4.27 43.12 40.42
N GLY A 16 -3.89 43.93 39.42
CA GLY A 16 -3.91 43.48 38.02
C GLY A 16 -2.99 42.30 37.68
N TYR A 17 -2.16 41.82 38.62
CA TYR A 17 -1.19 40.74 38.40
C TYR A 17 -1.07 39.86 39.65
N GLY A 18 -0.90 38.54 39.49
CA GLY A 18 -0.40 37.65 40.52
C GLY A 18 1.12 37.80 40.68
N ILE A 19 1.85 37.48 39.62
CA ILE A 19 3.30 37.66 39.50
C ILE A 19 3.59 38.51 38.25
N ARG A 20 4.29 39.63 38.43
CA ARG A 20 4.78 40.47 37.33
C ARG A 20 6.30 40.59 37.41
N LEU A 21 6.99 40.24 36.32
CA LEU A 21 8.45 40.12 36.34
C LEU A 21 9.12 40.83 35.16
N ARG A 22 10.22 41.54 35.47
CA ARG A 22 11.17 42.07 34.50
C ARG A 22 12.57 41.50 34.82
N ALA A 23 12.88 40.36 34.21
CA ALA A 23 14.14 39.65 34.39
C ALA A 23 14.93 39.63 33.08
N THR A 24 16.26 39.46 33.17
CA THR A 24 17.18 39.40 32.01
C THR A 24 18.02 38.13 32.02
N GLY A 25 17.67 37.18 32.89
CA GLY A 25 18.38 35.91 33.08
C GLY A 25 17.39 34.87 33.62
N GLU A 26 17.86 33.65 33.81
CA GLU A 26 17.02 32.50 34.18
C GLU A 26 16.17 32.74 35.43
N THR A 27 14.86 32.64 35.30
CA THR A 27 13.90 32.85 36.39
C THR A 27 12.95 31.66 36.50
N THR A 28 12.91 31.05 37.68
CA THR A 28 12.13 29.86 37.98
C THR A 28 10.90 30.21 38.81
N ILE A 29 9.72 29.79 38.37
CA ILE A 29 8.43 29.99 39.06
C ILE A 29 7.78 28.61 39.15
N VAL A 30 7.80 28.00 40.32
CA VAL A 30 7.37 26.60 40.47
C VAL A 30 6.50 26.34 41.69
N ASN A 31 5.59 25.38 41.58
CA ASN A 31 4.76 24.91 42.71
C ASN A 31 3.95 26.01 43.40
N ASN A 32 3.63 27.11 42.72
CA ASN A 32 2.86 28.20 43.30
C ASN A 32 1.35 27.97 43.07
N ILE A 33 0.54 28.49 43.97
CA ILE A 33 -0.91 28.61 43.82
C ILE A 33 -1.21 30.10 43.66
N ILE A 34 -1.64 30.52 42.48
CA ILE A 34 -1.92 31.91 42.13
C ILE A 34 -3.40 32.01 41.83
N THR A 35 -4.15 32.62 42.75
CA THR A 35 -5.59 32.81 42.59
C THR A 35 -5.90 34.31 42.58
N GLY A 36 -6.80 34.70 41.69
CA GLY A 36 -7.37 36.03 41.69
C GLY A 36 -8.76 36.08 42.32
N ASN A 37 -9.44 37.20 42.08
CA ASN A 37 -10.83 37.44 42.48
C ASN A 37 -11.74 37.67 41.26
N GLY A 38 -11.35 37.17 40.07
CA GLY A 38 -12.01 37.42 38.79
C GLY A 38 -11.68 38.76 38.14
N THR A 39 -10.84 39.60 38.76
CA THR A 39 -10.43 40.91 38.18
C THR A 39 -8.92 41.02 37.92
N VAL A 40 -8.15 40.01 38.36
CA VAL A 40 -6.70 39.94 38.12
C VAL A 40 -6.47 39.68 36.64
N GLN A 41 -5.87 40.61 35.90
CA GLN A 41 -5.68 40.44 34.46
C GLN A 41 -4.68 39.34 34.12
N TYR A 42 -3.66 39.15 34.95
CA TYR A 42 -2.64 38.13 34.67
C TYR A 42 -2.23 37.33 35.89
N GLY A 43 -2.25 36.01 35.80
CA GLY A 43 -1.67 35.14 36.83
C GLY A 43 -0.15 35.36 36.90
N ILE A 44 0.54 35.07 35.80
CA ILE A 44 1.98 35.33 35.62
C ILE A 44 2.16 36.16 34.35
N ARG A 45 2.86 37.30 34.46
CA ARG A 45 3.22 38.13 33.31
C ARG A 45 4.70 38.48 33.31
N THR A 46 5.37 38.22 32.20
CA THR A 46 6.74 38.68 31.95
C THR A 46 6.76 40.02 31.19
N GLU A 47 7.86 40.76 31.31
CA GLU A 47 8.11 42.00 30.59
C GLU A 47 9.34 41.89 29.69
N ASP A 48 9.27 42.52 28.52
CA ASP A 48 10.37 42.57 27.54
C ASP A 48 11.65 43.15 28.18
N ALA A 49 12.65 42.30 28.42
CA ALA A 49 13.90 42.73 29.03
C ALA A 49 15.08 41.80 28.70
N GLY A 50 16.00 42.27 27.85
CA GLY A 50 17.22 41.54 27.53
C GLY A 50 16.92 40.20 26.84
N SER A 51 17.58 39.13 27.30
CA SER A 51 17.39 37.76 26.81
C SER A 51 17.07 36.84 28.00
N PRO A 52 15.85 36.91 28.56
CA PRO A 52 15.48 36.12 29.71
C PRO A 52 15.16 34.68 29.31
N HIS A 53 15.38 33.76 30.25
CA HIS A 53 14.87 32.40 30.19
C HIS A 53 13.93 32.19 31.38
N PHE A 54 12.73 31.66 31.17
CA PHE A 54 11.73 31.43 32.21
C PHE A 54 11.46 29.94 32.35
N ILE A 55 11.43 29.43 33.58
CA ILE A 55 11.02 28.07 33.89
C ILE A 55 9.77 28.17 34.75
N ILE A 56 8.61 27.87 34.20
CA ILE A 56 7.30 28.03 34.85
C ILE A 56 6.66 26.65 34.95
N CYS A 57 6.79 25.98 36.09
CA CYS A 57 6.33 24.60 36.19
C CYS A 57 5.49 24.30 37.43
N ASN A 58 4.52 23.39 37.28
CA ASN A 58 3.69 22.88 38.38
C ASN A 58 2.95 23.97 39.18
N ASN A 59 2.62 25.10 38.56
CA ASN A 59 1.81 26.13 39.19
C ASN A 59 0.33 25.84 38.98
N THR A 60 -0.49 26.19 39.97
CA THR A 60 -1.95 26.26 39.84
C THR A 60 -2.34 27.72 39.70
N ILE A 61 -2.97 28.09 38.60
CA ILE A 61 -3.33 29.45 38.25
C ILE A 61 -4.82 29.48 37.93
N GLY A 62 -5.58 30.30 38.65
CA GLY A 62 -7.00 30.45 38.36
C GLY A 62 -7.61 31.72 38.93
N ASP A 63 -8.92 31.86 38.72
CA ASP A 63 -9.71 33.03 39.15
C ASP A 63 -9.14 34.38 38.66
N TYR A 64 -8.46 34.40 37.50
CA TYR A 64 -8.11 35.63 36.81
C TYR A 64 -9.27 36.13 35.95
N SER A 65 -9.18 37.36 35.47
CA SER A 65 -10.21 38.00 34.65
C SER A 65 -10.46 37.22 33.37
N SER A 66 -11.74 37.08 33.02
CA SER A 66 -12.22 36.56 31.75
C SER A 66 -12.22 37.59 30.63
N ASP A 67 -11.87 38.84 30.92
CA ASP A 67 -11.86 39.92 29.94
C ASP A 67 -10.76 39.72 28.89
N ASN A 68 -11.01 40.28 27.71
CA ASN A 68 -10.05 40.35 26.61
C ASN A 68 -8.67 40.88 27.06
N GLY A 69 -7.62 40.22 26.59
CA GLY A 69 -6.23 40.58 26.86
C GLY A 69 -5.75 40.16 28.24
N SER A 70 -6.54 39.44 29.02
CA SER A 70 -6.11 38.76 30.25
C SER A 70 -5.51 37.40 29.94
N ALA A 71 -4.58 36.93 30.78
CA ALA A 71 -4.00 35.60 30.61
C ALA A 71 -3.54 34.95 31.92
N GLY A 72 -3.73 33.63 32.06
CA GLY A 72 -3.17 32.87 33.18
C GLY A 72 -1.65 32.98 33.21
N ILE A 73 -1.01 32.70 32.07
CA ILE A 73 0.43 32.88 31.85
C ILE A 73 0.65 33.67 30.56
N LEU A 74 1.39 34.78 30.63
CA LEU A 74 1.80 35.56 29.47
C LEU A 74 3.33 35.69 29.39
N ILE A 75 3.90 35.14 28.32
CA ILE A 75 5.31 35.30 27.97
C ILE A 75 5.43 36.25 26.78
N ARG A 76 6.28 37.28 26.93
CA ARG A 76 6.51 38.28 25.89
C ARG A 76 7.98 38.71 25.81
N GLY A 77 8.41 38.95 24.57
CA GLY A 77 9.68 39.60 24.25
C GLY A 77 10.49 38.82 23.23
N SER A 78 11.08 39.52 22.26
CA SER A 78 11.69 38.93 21.05
C SER A 78 12.94 38.08 21.28
N ASN A 79 13.46 38.04 22.50
CA ASN A 79 14.59 37.20 22.90
C ASN A 79 14.28 36.42 24.19
N ALA A 80 13.00 36.36 24.56
CA ALA A 80 12.55 35.61 25.73
C ALA A 80 12.35 34.15 25.36
N THR A 81 12.89 33.25 26.17
CA THR A 81 12.62 31.82 26.07
C THR A 81 11.88 31.34 27.32
N ALA A 82 11.01 30.34 27.18
CA ALA A 82 10.28 29.77 28.30
C ALA A 82 10.15 28.25 28.22
N GLU A 83 10.28 27.58 29.35
CA GLU A 83 9.80 26.22 29.59
C GLU A 83 8.58 26.31 30.50
N ILE A 84 7.42 25.89 30.01
CA ILE A 84 6.14 26.00 30.70
C ILE A 84 5.60 24.58 30.87
N GLY A 85 5.76 24.00 32.06
CA GLY A 85 5.58 22.56 32.28
C GLY A 85 4.62 22.17 33.41
N GLY A 86 3.65 21.29 33.19
CA GLY A 86 2.88 20.71 34.30
C GLY A 86 1.97 21.68 35.06
N ASN A 87 1.66 22.85 34.49
CA ASN A 87 0.81 23.84 35.14
C ASN A 87 -0.67 23.48 34.96
N LEU A 88 -1.48 23.84 35.97
CA LEU A 88 -2.93 23.83 35.89
C LEU A 88 -3.40 25.28 35.73
N VAL A 89 -3.98 25.61 34.59
CA VAL A 89 -4.43 26.97 34.26
C VAL A 89 -5.91 26.95 33.91
N THR A 90 -6.72 27.49 34.81
CA THR A 90 -8.19 27.37 34.72
C THR A 90 -8.89 28.65 35.06
N ILE A 91 -9.89 29.03 34.28
CA ILE A 91 -10.88 30.03 34.69
C ILE A 91 -12.18 29.31 35.02
N THR A 92 -12.79 29.69 36.14
CA THR A 92 -14.16 29.29 36.47
C THR A 92 -15.04 30.53 36.42
N THR A 93 -15.57 30.85 35.23
CA THR A 93 -16.58 31.91 35.09
C THR A 93 -17.98 31.30 35.03
N SER A 94 -18.97 32.08 35.47
CA SER A 94 -20.38 31.86 35.13
C SER A 94 -20.77 32.49 33.80
N ASP A 95 -19.86 33.25 33.20
CA ASP A 95 -20.08 34.00 31.97
C ASP A 95 -19.66 33.11 30.79
N ASP A 96 -20.60 32.86 29.88
CA ASP A 96 -20.44 32.02 28.68
C ASP A 96 -19.54 32.64 27.59
N GLU A 97 -18.81 33.72 27.91
CA GLU A 97 -18.03 34.53 26.97
C GLU A 97 -16.66 34.92 27.57
N ALA A 98 -15.93 33.94 28.11
CA ALA A 98 -14.54 34.23 28.48
C ALA A 98 -13.75 34.57 27.20
N GLU A 99 -12.98 35.66 27.22
CA GLU A 99 -12.08 36.05 26.13
C GLU A 99 -10.59 35.92 26.53
N ALA A 100 -10.34 35.58 27.78
CA ALA A 100 -9.00 35.46 28.34
C ALA A 100 -8.27 34.21 27.85
N ALA A 101 -6.94 34.33 27.78
CA ALA A 101 -6.06 33.22 27.42
C ALA A 101 -5.67 32.39 28.64
N GLY A 102 -5.54 31.07 28.48
CA GLY A 102 -4.84 30.23 29.45
C GLY A 102 -3.35 30.56 29.46
N ILE A 103 -2.69 30.26 28.35
CA ILE A 103 -1.27 30.54 28.14
C ILE A 103 -1.10 31.29 26.82
N GLU A 104 -0.42 32.44 26.87
CA GLU A 104 -0.15 33.28 25.70
C GLU A 104 1.36 33.50 25.52
N ILE A 105 1.85 33.23 24.31
CA ILE A 105 3.22 33.51 23.87
C ILE A 105 3.18 34.55 22.76
N THR A 106 3.83 35.69 22.97
CA THR A 106 3.73 36.83 22.05
C THR A 106 5.06 37.60 21.92
N ARG A 107 5.09 38.55 20.97
CA ARG A 107 6.20 39.47 20.71
C ARG A 107 7.53 38.78 20.38
N GLY A 108 7.46 37.62 19.72
CA GLY A 108 8.64 36.86 19.28
C GLY A 108 9.30 36.07 20.40
N ALA A 109 8.58 35.75 21.47
CA ALA A 109 9.06 34.81 22.47
C ALA A 109 9.02 33.38 21.92
N GLU A 110 9.95 32.55 22.39
CA GLU A 110 10.00 31.12 22.07
C GLU A 110 9.70 30.31 23.34
N ALA A 111 8.89 29.26 23.22
CA ALA A 111 8.46 28.49 24.35
C ALA A 111 8.38 26.99 24.04
N VAL A 112 8.72 26.21 25.05
CA VAL A 112 8.41 24.78 25.16
C VAL A 112 7.30 24.65 26.19
N ILE A 113 6.11 24.27 25.74
CA ILE A 113 4.90 24.13 26.55
C ILE A 113 4.60 22.64 26.68
N LEU A 114 4.85 22.07 27.85
CA LEU A 114 4.74 20.63 28.08
C LEU A 114 3.78 20.25 29.21
N ASP A 115 2.96 19.21 29.00
CA ASP A 115 2.17 18.56 30.06
C ASP A 115 1.29 19.50 30.91
N ASN A 116 0.83 20.63 30.37
CA ASN A 116 -0.07 21.54 31.07
C ASN A 116 -1.53 21.09 30.93
N ASN A 117 -2.35 21.39 31.93
CA ASN A 117 -3.81 21.31 31.84
C ASN A 117 -4.38 22.73 31.74
N VAL A 118 -5.01 23.02 30.61
CA VAL A 118 -5.56 24.35 30.30
C VAL A 118 -7.04 24.20 29.94
N SER A 119 -7.92 24.71 30.80
CA SER A 119 -9.37 24.51 30.65
C SER A 119 -10.24 25.66 31.14
N GLY A 120 -11.45 25.79 30.57
CA GLY A 120 -12.44 26.80 30.95
C GLY A 120 -12.12 28.22 30.48
N ASN A 121 -11.18 28.39 29.54
CA ASN A 121 -10.78 29.70 29.03
C ASN A 121 -11.51 30.04 27.73
N GLY A 122 -11.52 31.32 27.35
CA GLY A 122 -11.90 31.70 26.00
C GLY A 122 -10.93 31.15 24.96
N LEU A 123 -9.65 31.37 25.23
CA LEU A 123 -8.55 30.88 24.41
C LEU A 123 -7.67 29.98 25.30
N GLY A 124 -7.50 28.71 24.99
CA GLY A 124 -6.64 27.81 25.77
C GLY A 124 -5.17 28.20 25.65
N LEU A 125 -4.56 27.92 24.51
CA LEU A 125 -3.20 28.29 24.17
C LEU A 125 -3.17 29.28 23.00
N VAL A 126 -2.48 30.41 23.15
CA VAL A 126 -2.32 31.43 22.10
C VAL A 126 -0.86 31.55 21.73
N LEU A 127 -0.52 31.21 20.48
CA LEU A 127 0.83 31.32 19.92
C LEU A 127 0.87 32.44 18.86
N ASP A 128 1.03 33.68 19.31
CA ASP A 128 1.39 34.83 18.48
C ASP A 128 2.91 35.01 18.41
N SER A 129 3.62 33.91 18.27
CA SER A 129 5.07 33.85 18.06
C SER A 129 5.45 32.59 17.30
N ARG A 130 6.66 32.58 16.74
CA ARG A 130 7.16 31.49 15.90
C ARG A 130 7.88 30.44 16.73
N ASP A 131 8.08 29.27 16.14
CA ASP A 131 9.05 28.27 16.59
C ASP A 131 8.81 27.75 18.03
N ASN A 132 7.55 27.74 18.48
CA ASN A 132 7.17 27.16 19.77
C ASN A 132 6.86 25.66 19.63
N THR A 133 7.10 24.93 20.71
CA THR A 133 6.77 23.50 20.82
C THR A 133 5.70 23.30 21.88
N VAL A 134 4.62 22.61 21.54
CA VAL A 134 3.49 22.29 22.41
C VAL A 134 3.32 20.78 22.47
N THR A 135 3.66 20.17 23.62
CA THR A 135 3.72 18.71 23.75
C THR A 135 2.97 18.18 24.97
N GLY A 136 2.17 17.13 24.83
CA GLY A 136 1.60 16.41 25.99
C GLY A 136 0.56 17.19 26.80
N ASN A 137 0.08 18.34 26.32
CA ASN A 137 -0.88 19.17 27.04
C ASN A 137 -2.29 18.62 26.93
N VAL A 138 -3.10 18.87 27.95
CA VAL A 138 -4.56 18.69 27.94
C VAL A 138 -5.18 20.07 27.77
N VAL A 139 -5.82 20.31 26.64
CA VAL A 139 -6.48 21.57 26.28
C VAL A 139 -7.96 21.27 26.08
N GLU A 140 -8.78 21.57 27.09
CA GLU A 140 -10.16 21.13 27.10
C GLU A 140 -11.16 22.16 27.59
N ASN A 141 -12.39 22.11 27.06
CA ASN A 141 -13.49 22.99 27.48
C ASN A 141 -13.13 24.48 27.41
N ASN A 142 -12.44 24.88 26.34
CA ASN A 142 -12.21 26.28 25.98
C ASN A 142 -13.03 26.62 24.74
N ASP A 143 -13.32 27.89 24.45
CA ASP A 143 -13.96 28.22 23.17
C ASP A 143 -13.00 27.89 22.01
N TRP A 144 -11.77 28.37 22.11
CA TRP A 144 -10.70 28.03 21.19
C TRP A 144 -9.62 27.27 21.94
N GLY A 145 -9.34 26.03 21.55
CA GLY A 145 -8.32 25.21 22.21
C GLY A 145 -6.92 25.79 21.99
N ILE A 146 -6.40 25.69 20.76
CA ILE A 146 -5.08 26.22 20.38
C ILE A 146 -5.23 27.20 19.23
N TYR A 147 -4.78 28.44 19.42
CA TYR A 147 -4.82 29.52 18.44
C TYR A 147 -3.41 29.86 17.93
N LEU A 148 -3.24 29.86 16.61
CA LEU A 148 -1.95 30.01 15.92
C LEU A 148 -1.99 31.18 14.92
N SER A 149 -1.24 32.25 15.16
CA SER A 149 -1.15 33.41 14.22
C SER A 149 0.23 33.58 13.57
N ARG A 150 1.20 32.74 13.95
CA ARG A 150 2.55 32.73 13.39
C ARG A 150 2.96 31.32 12.99
N SER A 151 3.90 31.22 12.06
CA SER A 151 4.39 29.96 11.50
C SER A 151 5.48 29.31 12.35
N GLY A 152 5.79 28.05 12.06
CA GLY A 152 6.91 27.32 12.66
C GLY A 152 6.60 26.64 13.98
N ASN A 153 5.36 26.71 14.46
CA ASN A 153 4.96 26.04 15.70
C ASN A 153 4.70 24.55 15.47
N SER A 154 5.10 23.73 16.45
CA SER A 154 4.93 22.27 16.45
C SER A 154 4.05 21.84 17.62
N ILE A 155 2.92 21.18 17.31
CA ILE A 155 1.91 20.76 18.27
C ILE A 155 1.82 19.23 18.22
N THR A 156 2.29 18.55 19.26
CA THR A 156 2.38 17.08 19.24
C THR A 156 2.00 16.36 20.54
N GLY A 157 1.39 15.18 20.47
CA GLY A 157 1.08 14.41 21.68
C GLY A 157 0.02 15.05 22.60
N ASN A 158 -0.72 16.06 22.16
CA ASN A 158 -1.70 16.77 22.99
C ASN A 158 -3.08 16.08 22.94
N THR A 159 -3.87 16.29 24.00
CA THR A 159 -5.30 15.95 24.04
C THR A 159 -6.10 17.24 23.95
N ILE A 160 -6.84 17.41 22.85
CA ILE A 160 -7.58 18.63 22.51
C ILE A 160 -9.05 18.28 22.33
N ARG A 161 -9.88 18.56 23.35
CA ARG A 161 -11.26 18.05 23.38
C ARG A 161 -12.26 18.96 24.06
N GLY A 162 -13.53 18.83 23.71
CA GLY A 162 -14.59 19.62 24.35
C GLY A 162 -14.47 21.13 24.10
N ASN A 163 -13.62 21.56 23.16
CA ASN A 163 -13.52 22.97 22.80
C ASN A 163 -14.56 23.30 21.71
N VAL A 164 -14.89 24.57 21.48
CA VAL A 164 -15.71 24.92 20.31
C VAL A 164 -14.91 24.67 19.02
N ILE A 165 -13.70 25.23 18.94
CA ILE A 165 -12.71 24.91 17.91
C ILE A 165 -11.48 24.33 18.58
N GLY A 166 -11.07 23.11 18.19
CA GLY A 166 -9.89 22.45 18.78
C GLY A 166 -8.58 23.18 18.47
N VAL A 167 -8.23 23.30 17.19
CA VAL A 167 -7.05 24.07 16.72
C VAL A 167 -7.48 25.04 15.63
N ALA A 168 -7.05 26.29 15.75
CA ALA A 168 -7.25 27.31 14.76
C ALA A 168 -5.95 27.95 14.30
N ALA A 169 -5.79 28.14 13.00
CA ALA A 169 -4.70 28.91 12.43
C ALA A 169 -5.20 30.09 11.58
N VAL A 170 -4.48 31.21 11.66
CA VAL A 170 -4.80 32.45 10.96
C VAL A 170 -3.54 33.12 10.38
N ASP A 171 -3.71 34.31 9.79
CA ASP A 171 -2.63 35.23 9.42
C ASP A 171 -1.56 34.67 8.47
N ARG A 172 -1.97 33.79 7.54
CA ARG A 172 -1.07 33.12 6.57
C ARG A 172 0.04 32.33 7.26
N SER A 173 -0.28 31.76 8.43
CA SER A 173 0.63 30.93 9.17
C SER A 173 0.72 29.50 8.60
N HIS A 174 1.86 28.86 8.85
CA HIS A 174 2.15 27.48 8.48
C HIS A 174 2.68 26.74 9.70
N ASN A 175 1.90 25.80 10.22
CA ASN A 175 2.22 25.07 11.45
C ASN A 175 1.93 23.57 11.31
N THR A 176 2.54 22.79 12.21
CA THR A 176 2.46 21.32 12.21
C THR A 176 1.74 20.85 13.47
N VAL A 177 0.76 19.97 13.30
CA VAL A 177 -0.08 19.40 14.36
C VAL A 177 -0.08 17.88 14.18
N THR A 178 0.76 17.13 14.89
CA THR A 178 0.90 15.68 14.65
C THR A 178 0.88 14.84 15.92
N PHE A 179 0.40 13.61 15.85
CA PHE A 179 0.35 12.71 17.01
C PHE A 179 -0.53 13.22 18.17
N ASN A 180 -1.59 13.98 17.87
CA ASN A 180 -2.55 14.48 18.86
C ASN A 180 -3.85 13.68 18.84
N ARG A 181 -4.59 13.74 19.95
CA ARG A 181 -5.99 13.31 20.06
C ARG A 181 -6.88 14.54 19.99
N ILE A 182 -7.62 14.70 18.90
CA ILE A 182 -8.47 15.86 18.61
C ILE A 182 -9.90 15.37 18.43
N TYR A 183 -10.74 15.47 19.46
CA TYR A 183 -12.07 14.85 19.44
C TYR A 183 -13.07 15.63 20.30
N ASP A 184 -14.37 15.39 20.12
CA ASP A 184 -15.46 16.06 20.86
C ASP A 184 -15.40 17.60 20.85
N ASN A 185 -14.83 18.21 19.80
CA ASN A 185 -14.88 19.67 19.64
C ASN A 185 -16.18 20.04 18.90
N SER A 186 -16.93 21.00 19.43
CA SER A 186 -18.35 21.16 19.11
C SER A 186 -18.64 21.80 17.75
N LEU A 187 -17.75 22.64 17.23
CA LEU A 187 -17.88 23.25 15.90
C LEU A 187 -16.89 22.63 14.89
N LYS A 188 -15.60 22.62 15.22
CA LYS A 188 -14.53 22.06 14.37
C LYS A 188 -13.40 21.48 15.22
N GLY A 189 -12.85 20.35 14.78
CA GLY A 189 -11.59 19.84 15.32
C GLY A 189 -10.44 20.75 14.92
N VAL A 190 -10.35 21.09 13.63
CA VAL A 190 -9.34 22.03 13.10
C VAL A 190 -9.94 23.00 12.09
N SER A 191 -9.56 24.26 12.19
CA SER A 191 -9.95 25.32 11.25
C SER A 191 -8.77 26.20 10.82
N THR A 192 -8.73 26.59 9.56
CA THR A 192 -7.87 27.68 9.08
C THR A 192 -8.70 28.81 8.48
N ALA A 193 -8.39 30.06 8.80
CA ALA A 193 -9.02 31.23 8.20
C ALA A 193 -8.09 31.94 7.19
N LEU A 194 -8.72 32.57 6.18
CA LEU A 194 -8.12 33.40 5.12
C LEU A 194 -7.22 32.67 4.10
N ASP A 195 -7.14 33.27 2.90
CA ASP A 195 -6.27 32.81 1.81
C ASP A 195 -4.79 32.91 2.19
N GLY A 196 -4.14 31.73 2.30
CA GLY A 196 -2.71 31.58 2.50
C GLY A 196 -2.31 30.89 3.80
N THR A 197 -3.23 30.71 4.75
CA THR A 197 -2.99 29.91 5.96
C THR A 197 -3.02 28.41 5.62
N SER A 198 -2.15 27.60 6.22
CA SER A 198 -2.24 26.14 6.11
C SER A 198 -1.78 25.41 7.36
N LEU A 199 -2.37 24.25 7.60
CA LEU A 199 -1.95 23.33 8.66
C LEU A 199 -1.60 21.95 8.10
N THR A 200 -0.49 21.39 8.56
CA THR A 200 -0.14 19.97 8.37
C THR A 200 -0.54 19.23 9.64
N VAL A 201 -1.65 18.50 9.57
CA VAL A 201 -2.40 17.90 10.68
C VAL A 201 -2.42 16.37 10.59
N THR A 202 -1.26 15.76 10.32
CA THR A 202 -1.14 14.32 10.07
C THR A 202 -0.90 13.51 11.35
N HIS A 203 -1.08 12.20 11.30
CA HIS A 203 -0.88 11.28 12.42
C HIS A 203 -1.71 11.63 13.66
N ASN A 204 -2.90 12.20 13.50
CA ASN A 204 -3.80 12.48 14.62
C ASN A 204 -4.93 11.44 14.69
N TRP A 205 -5.52 11.29 15.87
CA TRP A 205 -6.79 10.58 16.07
C TRP A 205 -7.92 11.59 16.28
N TRP A 206 -9.03 11.37 15.57
CA TRP A 206 -10.14 12.33 15.45
C TRP A 206 -11.39 11.96 16.26
N GLY A 207 -11.33 10.89 17.07
CA GLY A 207 -12.52 10.36 17.77
C GLY A 207 -13.51 9.62 16.86
N VAL A 208 -13.20 9.49 15.57
CA VAL A 208 -14.04 8.88 14.52
C VAL A 208 -13.20 7.92 13.68
N SER A 209 -13.83 7.11 12.83
CA SER A 209 -13.14 6.07 12.05
C SER A 209 -13.37 6.14 10.54
N THR A 210 -14.11 7.14 10.05
CA THR A 210 -14.30 7.37 8.60
C THR A 210 -13.74 8.70 8.12
N VAL A 211 -13.27 8.75 6.88
CA VAL A 211 -12.73 9.97 6.25
C VAL A 211 -13.78 11.08 6.16
N ALA A 212 -15.04 10.73 5.90
CA ALA A 212 -16.13 11.72 5.83
C ALA A 212 -16.36 12.43 7.17
N GLU A 213 -16.29 11.69 8.28
CA GLU A 213 -16.41 12.26 9.62
C GLU A 213 -15.19 13.11 9.98
N VAL A 214 -13.98 12.70 9.59
CA VAL A 214 -12.77 13.54 9.76
C VAL A 214 -12.94 14.85 8.99
N ILE A 215 -13.30 14.79 7.71
CA ILE A 215 -13.51 16.00 6.87
C ILE A 215 -14.57 16.92 7.48
N ALA A 216 -15.63 16.39 8.10
CA ALA A 216 -16.64 17.20 8.77
C ALA A 216 -16.08 18.03 9.93
N GLN A 217 -15.01 17.57 10.58
CA GLN A 217 -14.30 18.29 11.65
C GLN A 217 -13.30 19.33 11.13
N LEU A 218 -13.06 19.40 9.82
CA LEU A 218 -12.09 20.29 9.20
C LEU A 218 -12.76 21.50 8.53
N SER A 219 -12.03 22.60 8.44
CA SER A 219 -12.35 23.72 7.55
C SER A 219 -11.11 24.47 7.07
N GLY A 220 -11.12 24.87 5.79
CA GLY A 220 -10.00 25.57 5.15
C GLY A 220 -8.91 24.63 4.62
N LYS A 221 -7.67 25.14 4.51
CA LYS A 221 -6.54 24.41 3.90
C LYS A 221 -5.81 23.57 4.95
N VAL A 222 -6.23 22.31 5.06
CA VAL A 222 -5.70 21.33 6.01
C VAL A 222 -5.21 20.08 5.28
N ASP A 223 -3.98 19.66 5.57
CA ASP A 223 -3.42 18.37 5.14
C ASP A 223 -3.43 17.40 6.33
N PHE A 224 -4.34 16.42 6.35
CA PHE A 224 -4.58 15.57 7.52
C PHE A 224 -4.14 14.11 7.37
N ASN A 225 -3.70 13.69 6.18
CA ASN A 225 -3.32 12.30 5.91
C ASN A 225 -1.82 12.08 6.13
N PRO A 226 -1.40 10.96 6.76
CA PRO A 226 -2.22 9.87 7.29
C PRO A 226 -2.87 10.21 8.63
N TRP A 227 -3.81 9.38 9.11
CA TRP A 227 -4.48 9.55 10.41
C TRP A 227 -4.85 8.20 11.05
N TYR A 228 -5.04 8.17 12.38
CA TYR A 228 -5.32 6.95 13.15
C TYR A 228 -6.81 6.71 13.34
N VAL A 229 -7.27 5.46 13.21
CA VAL A 229 -8.68 5.08 13.35
C VAL A 229 -9.06 4.57 14.75
N ASP A 230 -8.07 4.40 15.64
CA ASP A 230 -8.22 3.94 17.01
C ASP A 230 -7.63 4.93 18.05
N GLU A 231 -8.22 4.97 19.24
CA GLU A 231 -7.83 5.86 20.34
C GLU A 231 -6.40 5.66 20.84
N GLU A 232 -5.94 4.41 20.78
CA GLU A 232 -4.57 4.04 21.15
C GLU A 232 -3.55 4.51 20.11
N MET A 233 -4.01 4.99 18.96
CA MET A 233 -3.18 5.48 17.84
C MET A 233 -2.20 4.40 17.36
N THR A 234 -2.72 3.19 17.19
CA THR A 234 -1.93 2.02 16.76
C THR A 234 -2.22 1.58 15.33
N THR A 235 -3.35 2.00 14.77
CA THR A 235 -3.85 1.61 13.45
C THR A 235 -4.12 2.84 12.60
N LEU A 236 -3.34 3.02 11.53
CA LEU A 236 -3.57 4.07 10.54
C LEU A 236 -4.74 3.69 9.61
N CYS A 237 -5.36 4.71 9.02
CA CYS A 237 -6.36 4.50 7.97
C CYS A 237 -5.75 3.76 6.76
N SER A 238 -6.48 2.77 6.23
CA SER A 238 -6.01 1.96 5.10
C SER A 238 -5.79 2.78 3.82
N GLU A 239 -6.58 3.82 3.58
CA GLU A 239 -6.41 4.72 2.42
C GLU A 239 -5.07 5.45 2.51
N ALA A 240 -4.78 6.03 3.67
CA ALA A 240 -3.52 6.74 3.86
C ALA A 240 -2.30 5.81 3.87
N ALA A 241 -2.47 4.58 4.37
CA ALA A 241 -1.44 3.55 4.27
C ALA A 241 -1.12 3.19 2.81
N VAL A 242 -2.14 3.07 1.94
CA VAL A 242 -1.96 2.83 0.51
C VAL A 242 -1.25 4.00 -0.16
N ASP A 243 -1.67 5.24 0.14
CA ASP A 243 -1.02 6.44 -0.40
C ASP A 243 0.46 6.53 0.00
N ALA A 244 0.78 6.18 1.24
CA ALA A 244 2.15 6.13 1.72
C ALA A 244 2.97 5.10 0.93
N VAL A 245 2.46 3.87 0.75
CA VAL A 245 3.14 2.82 -0.03
C VAL A 245 3.30 3.21 -1.50
N ASN A 246 2.26 3.79 -2.13
CA ASN A 246 2.33 4.30 -3.51
C ASN A 246 3.38 5.42 -3.67
N SER A 247 3.68 6.15 -2.58
CA SER A 247 4.63 7.27 -2.57
C SER A 247 6.06 6.88 -2.18
N ALA A 248 6.32 5.60 -1.89
CA ALA A 248 7.64 5.11 -1.52
C ALA A 248 8.66 5.34 -2.63
N ARG A 249 9.87 5.80 -2.25
CA ARG A 249 10.90 6.25 -3.20
C ARG A 249 11.94 5.19 -3.50
N ASP A 250 12.13 4.25 -2.60
CA ASP A 250 13.10 3.16 -2.70
C ASP A 250 12.63 1.91 -1.95
N GLU A 251 13.36 0.80 -2.09
CA GLU A 251 12.96 -0.47 -1.50
C GLU A 251 12.98 -0.46 0.03
N ALA A 252 13.90 0.32 0.63
CA ALA A 252 14.06 0.36 2.08
C ALA A 252 12.90 1.13 2.73
N GLU A 253 12.51 2.27 2.15
CA GLU A 253 11.32 3.02 2.55
C GLU A 253 10.06 2.17 2.36
N LEU A 254 9.92 1.50 1.21
CA LEU A 254 8.77 0.63 0.95
C LEU A 254 8.65 -0.50 1.99
N GLN A 255 9.74 -1.18 2.33
CA GLN A 255 9.73 -2.22 3.36
C GLN A 255 9.35 -1.66 4.74
N ALA A 256 9.83 -0.47 5.11
CA ALA A 256 9.46 0.18 6.35
C ALA A 256 7.96 0.53 6.38
N LEU A 257 7.42 1.06 5.28
CA LEU A 257 6.02 1.42 5.15
C LEU A 257 5.09 0.21 5.18
N LEU A 258 5.44 -0.88 4.50
CA LEU A 258 4.66 -2.14 4.56
C LEU A 258 4.59 -2.70 5.98
N ARG A 259 5.63 -2.49 6.80
CA ARG A 259 5.65 -2.87 8.22
C ARG A 259 4.85 -1.93 9.09
N GLU A 260 5.10 -0.63 8.94
CA GLU A 260 4.40 0.42 9.68
C GLU A 260 2.89 0.31 9.49
N HIS A 261 2.46 0.01 8.27
CA HIS A 261 1.06 -0.09 7.89
C HIS A 261 0.52 -1.52 7.82
N GLN A 262 1.22 -2.51 8.38
CA GLN A 262 0.85 -3.93 8.28
C GLN A 262 -0.62 -4.18 8.64
N LEU A 263 -1.07 -3.65 9.79
CA LEU A 263 -2.44 -3.83 10.28
C LEU A 263 -3.46 -3.10 9.42
N ALA A 264 -3.16 -1.86 9.04
CA ALA A 264 -4.02 -1.01 8.20
C ALA A 264 -4.25 -1.61 6.80
N LEU A 265 -3.21 -2.25 6.24
CA LEU A 265 -3.23 -2.90 4.93
C LEU A 265 -3.73 -4.35 5.00
N GLY A 266 -3.81 -4.93 6.21
CA GLY A 266 -4.17 -6.33 6.42
C GLY A 266 -3.16 -7.31 5.84
N LEU A 267 -1.86 -6.98 5.91
CA LEU A 267 -0.78 -7.81 5.34
C LEU A 267 -0.39 -8.96 6.27
N ASP A 268 -0.32 -10.18 5.73
CA ASP A 268 0.23 -11.33 6.42
C ASP A 268 1.72 -11.49 6.11
N PHE A 269 2.55 -11.27 7.13
CA PHE A 269 4.00 -11.40 7.03
C PHE A 269 4.53 -12.79 7.42
N THR A 270 3.67 -13.76 7.72
CA THR A 270 4.07 -15.07 8.26
C THR A 270 5.08 -15.79 7.34
N ALA A 271 4.78 -15.93 6.05
CA ALA A 271 5.72 -16.54 5.10
C ALA A 271 6.87 -15.60 4.74
N TYR A 272 6.60 -14.30 4.63
CA TYR A 272 7.60 -13.27 4.34
C TYR A 272 8.76 -13.26 5.36
N ASP A 273 8.45 -13.47 6.64
CA ASP A 273 9.44 -13.48 7.72
C ASP A 273 10.13 -14.81 7.90
N ASN A 274 9.35 -15.89 7.91
CA ASN A 274 9.85 -17.21 8.30
C ASN A 274 10.50 -17.97 7.15
N GLU A 275 10.04 -17.74 5.92
CA GLU A 275 10.45 -18.55 4.76
C GLU A 275 11.35 -17.77 3.79
N LEU A 276 11.10 -16.47 3.59
CA LEU A 276 11.91 -15.69 2.64
C LEU A 276 13.30 -15.35 3.20
N THR A 277 14.30 -15.36 2.32
CA THR A 277 15.63 -14.83 2.61
C THR A 277 15.61 -13.29 2.57
N GLU A 278 16.68 -12.64 3.02
CA GLU A 278 16.85 -11.19 2.87
C GLU A 278 16.74 -10.74 1.40
N ILE A 279 17.29 -11.54 0.48
CA ILE A 279 17.18 -11.29 -0.96
C ILE A 279 15.72 -11.45 -1.41
N GLY A 280 15.02 -12.51 -0.99
CA GLY A 280 13.62 -12.72 -1.35
C GLY A 280 12.72 -11.57 -0.88
N ARG A 281 12.94 -11.08 0.35
CA ARG A 281 12.24 -9.91 0.88
C ARG A 281 12.52 -8.62 0.11
N LEU A 282 13.74 -8.44 -0.38
CA LEU A 282 14.10 -7.32 -1.26
C LEU A 282 13.39 -7.44 -2.62
N GLN A 283 13.27 -8.64 -3.17
CA GLN A 283 12.56 -8.87 -4.44
C GLN A 283 11.06 -8.63 -4.33
N VAL A 284 10.44 -8.97 -3.19
CA VAL A 284 9.04 -8.58 -2.91
C VAL A 284 8.91 -7.06 -2.92
N ALA A 285 9.82 -6.33 -2.28
CA ALA A 285 9.79 -4.88 -2.28
C ALA A 285 9.96 -4.30 -3.70
N LEU A 286 10.91 -4.82 -4.47
CA LEU A 286 11.12 -4.43 -5.87
C LEU A 286 9.88 -4.67 -6.75
N ALA A 287 9.17 -5.78 -6.53
CA ALA A 287 7.96 -6.10 -7.29
C ALA A 287 6.80 -5.12 -7.01
N LEU A 288 6.81 -4.49 -5.84
CA LEU A 288 5.77 -3.55 -5.40
C LEU A 288 6.14 -2.08 -5.63
N LEU A 289 7.43 -1.76 -5.69
CA LEU A 289 7.93 -0.40 -5.81
C LEU A 289 7.48 0.26 -7.12
N GLY A 290 6.93 1.47 -7.03
CA GLY A 290 6.39 2.20 -8.19
C GLY A 290 5.03 1.68 -8.68
N GLY A 291 4.42 0.71 -7.97
CA GLY A 291 3.04 0.31 -8.18
C GLY A 291 2.06 1.45 -7.88
N SER A 292 0.89 1.43 -8.53
CA SER A 292 -0.22 2.34 -8.22
C SER A 292 -1.42 1.50 -7.78
N TYR A 293 -1.54 1.31 -6.48
CA TYR A 293 -2.60 0.52 -5.88
C TYR A 293 -3.81 1.41 -5.57
N PRO A 294 -5.02 1.08 -6.06
CA PRO A 294 -6.22 1.89 -5.81
C PRO A 294 -6.74 1.75 -4.37
N ASP A 295 -6.47 0.63 -3.71
CA ASP A 295 -6.93 0.35 -2.36
C ASP A 295 -6.04 -0.70 -1.68
N ALA A 296 -6.30 -0.96 -0.39
CA ALA A 296 -5.55 -1.90 0.42
C ALA A 296 -5.73 -3.36 -0.05
N ALA A 297 -6.85 -3.70 -0.71
CA ALA A 297 -7.07 -5.05 -1.21
C ALA A 297 -6.19 -5.34 -2.43
N ALA A 298 -6.07 -4.39 -3.36
CA ALA A 298 -5.19 -4.49 -4.52
C ALA A 298 -3.71 -4.56 -4.11
N LEU A 299 -3.30 -3.73 -3.14
CA LEU A 299 -1.95 -3.75 -2.59
C LEU A 299 -1.66 -5.10 -1.89
N ARG A 300 -2.58 -5.56 -1.04
CA ARG A 300 -2.45 -6.86 -0.37
C ARG A 300 -2.33 -8.01 -1.35
N PHE A 301 -3.17 -8.04 -2.39
CA PHE A 301 -3.08 -9.06 -3.44
C PHE A 301 -1.71 -9.05 -4.14
N ALA A 302 -1.19 -7.86 -4.49
CA ALA A 302 0.13 -7.74 -5.11
C ALA A 302 1.25 -8.20 -4.17
N PHE A 303 1.15 -7.86 -2.88
CA PHE A 303 2.11 -8.30 -1.85
C PHE A 303 2.10 -9.83 -1.70
N GLU A 304 0.92 -10.43 -1.57
CA GLU A 304 0.75 -11.89 -1.47
C GLU A 304 1.30 -12.61 -2.71
N ALA A 305 0.99 -12.11 -3.91
CA ALA A 305 1.49 -12.67 -5.17
C ALA A 305 3.02 -12.58 -5.27
N ALA A 306 3.62 -11.45 -4.86
CA ALA A 306 5.06 -11.28 -4.85
C ALA A 306 5.75 -12.21 -3.84
N VAL A 307 5.14 -12.43 -2.67
CA VAL A 307 5.62 -13.40 -1.68
C VAL A 307 5.55 -14.82 -2.24
N GLU A 308 4.43 -15.20 -2.85
CA GLU A 308 4.22 -16.53 -3.43
C GLU A 308 5.23 -16.82 -4.56
N GLU A 309 5.47 -15.86 -5.45
CA GLU A 309 6.48 -15.99 -6.50
C GLU A 309 7.86 -16.32 -5.90
N GLN A 310 8.26 -15.61 -4.84
CA GLN A 310 9.55 -15.85 -4.19
C GLN A 310 9.61 -17.22 -3.49
N LEU A 311 8.49 -17.70 -2.92
CA LEU A 311 8.41 -19.05 -2.35
C LEU A 311 8.62 -20.12 -3.42
N LEU A 312 8.03 -19.96 -4.60
CA LEU A 312 8.19 -20.87 -5.74
C LEU A 312 9.63 -20.86 -6.31
N LEU A 313 10.34 -19.74 -6.18
CA LEU A 313 11.73 -19.61 -6.61
C LEU A 313 12.74 -20.21 -5.63
N ILE A 314 12.44 -20.28 -4.32
CA ILE A 314 13.37 -20.84 -3.31
C ILE A 314 13.88 -22.24 -3.69
N PRO A 315 13.02 -23.22 -4.03
CA PRO A 315 13.47 -24.55 -4.42
C PRO A 315 14.39 -24.53 -5.66
N ILE A 316 14.06 -23.71 -6.65
CA ILE A 316 14.85 -23.56 -7.89
C ILE A 316 16.20 -22.92 -7.60
N ASN A 317 16.24 -21.92 -6.72
CA ASN A 317 17.46 -21.21 -6.34
C ASN A 317 18.39 -22.03 -5.44
N THR A 318 17.88 -23.06 -4.77
CA THR A 318 18.64 -23.93 -3.85
C THR A 318 19.02 -25.29 -4.46
N ALA A 319 18.41 -25.69 -5.58
CA ALA A 319 18.74 -26.93 -6.27
C ALA A 319 20.24 -27.02 -6.60
N SER A 320 20.88 -28.15 -6.28
CA SER A 320 22.34 -28.30 -6.38
C SER A 320 22.79 -29.26 -7.49
N THR A 321 21.89 -30.11 -7.99
CA THR A 321 22.14 -31.01 -9.12
C THR A 321 21.17 -30.74 -10.27
N VAL A 322 21.49 -31.26 -11.45
CA VAL A 322 20.63 -31.15 -12.64
C VAL A 322 19.29 -31.85 -12.42
N GLU A 323 19.29 -33.02 -11.77
CA GLU A 323 18.09 -33.80 -11.46
C GLU A 323 17.22 -33.08 -10.43
N GLU A 324 17.84 -32.49 -9.40
CA GLU A 324 17.11 -31.65 -8.44
C GLU A 324 16.50 -30.44 -9.13
N MET A 325 17.28 -29.75 -9.96
CA MET A 325 16.81 -28.59 -10.72
C MET A 325 15.62 -28.96 -11.62
N CYS A 326 15.72 -30.08 -12.35
CA CYS A 326 14.64 -30.59 -13.19
C CYS A 326 13.36 -30.81 -12.38
N ARG A 327 13.46 -31.52 -11.25
CA ARG A 327 12.31 -31.74 -10.37
C ARG A 327 11.74 -30.43 -9.82
N LYS A 328 12.58 -29.43 -9.51
CA LYS A 328 12.10 -28.13 -9.01
C LYS A 328 11.42 -27.29 -10.08
N LEU A 329 11.89 -27.38 -11.33
CA LEU A 329 11.19 -26.82 -12.48
C LEU A 329 9.85 -27.54 -12.72
N ASP A 330 9.80 -28.87 -12.59
CA ASP A 330 8.56 -29.64 -12.72
C ASP A 330 7.51 -29.26 -11.65
N GLU A 331 7.95 -29.09 -10.40
CA GLU A 331 7.06 -28.79 -9.27
C GLU A 331 6.53 -27.34 -9.27
N ASN A 332 7.35 -26.36 -9.69
CA ASN A 332 7.06 -24.93 -9.49
C ASN A 332 6.96 -24.15 -10.80
N GLY A 333 7.54 -24.67 -11.88
CA GLY A 333 7.74 -23.94 -13.12
C GLY A 333 6.44 -23.51 -13.80
N LEU A 334 5.38 -24.32 -13.71
CA LEU A 334 4.09 -23.98 -14.33
C LEU A 334 3.49 -22.72 -13.68
N PHE A 335 3.56 -22.61 -12.35
CA PHE A 335 3.10 -21.46 -11.60
C PHE A 335 3.98 -20.21 -11.82
N LEU A 336 5.26 -20.44 -12.17
CA LEU A 336 6.21 -19.38 -12.56
C LEU A 336 6.11 -19.01 -14.06
N GLY A 337 5.13 -19.54 -14.78
CA GLY A 337 4.86 -19.19 -16.18
C GLY A 337 5.80 -19.84 -17.21
N LEU A 338 6.42 -20.97 -16.88
CA LEU A 338 7.18 -21.76 -17.85
C LEU A 338 6.24 -22.45 -18.86
N ALA A 339 6.74 -22.66 -20.08
CA ALA A 339 5.94 -23.18 -21.19
C ALA A 339 5.31 -24.56 -20.88
N PRO A 340 3.99 -24.75 -21.07
CA PRO A 340 3.32 -26.02 -20.74
C PRO A 340 3.84 -27.25 -21.47
N ASP A 341 4.30 -27.11 -22.71
CA ASP A 341 4.80 -28.23 -23.52
C ASP A 341 6.01 -28.94 -22.87
N TYR A 342 6.84 -28.17 -22.15
CA TYR A 342 8.03 -28.68 -21.46
C TYR A 342 7.71 -29.85 -20.52
N PHE A 343 6.58 -29.79 -19.81
CA PHE A 343 6.21 -30.81 -18.83
C PHE A 343 5.83 -32.16 -19.47
N GLY A 344 5.59 -32.18 -20.78
CA GLY A 344 5.38 -33.40 -21.56
C GLY A 344 6.65 -33.97 -22.19
N TRP A 345 7.78 -33.26 -22.15
CA TRP A 345 9.02 -33.72 -22.77
C TRP A 345 9.65 -34.88 -22.01
N THR A 346 10.42 -35.69 -22.73
CA THR A 346 11.22 -36.77 -22.13
C THR A 346 12.28 -36.20 -21.17
N ASP A 347 12.68 -37.01 -20.19
CA ASP A 347 13.73 -36.64 -19.23
C ASP A 347 15.02 -36.19 -19.92
N TYR A 348 15.34 -36.77 -21.08
CA TYR A 348 16.50 -36.39 -21.88
C TYR A 348 16.52 -34.89 -22.24
N TYR A 349 15.38 -34.32 -22.67
CA TYR A 349 15.30 -32.90 -23.00
C TYR A 349 15.11 -32.04 -21.75
N ARG A 350 14.32 -32.51 -20.77
CA ARG A 350 14.09 -31.75 -19.54
C ARG A 350 15.36 -31.57 -18.71
N LEU A 351 16.22 -32.59 -18.64
CA LEU A 351 17.53 -32.51 -17.96
C LEU A 351 18.48 -31.53 -18.65
N GLN A 352 18.43 -31.39 -19.98
CA GLN A 352 19.25 -30.40 -20.69
C GLN A 352 18.81 -28.95 -20.42
N VAL A 353 17.50 -28.72 -20.28
CA VAL A 353 16.98 -27.41 -19.85
C VAL A 353 17.40 -27.14 -18.41
N ALA A 354 17.23 -28.13 -17.52
CA ALA A 354 17.62 -28.01 -16.11
C ALA A 354 19.12 -27.75 -15.95
N GLU A 355 19.98 -28.40 -16.74
CA GLU A 355 21.43 -28.16 -16.75
C GLU A 355 21.74 -26.72 -17.17
N HIS A 356 21.09 -26.21 -18.21
CA HIS A 356 21.28 -24.83 -18.65
C HIS A 356 20.82 -23.83 -17.57
N VAL A 357 19.63 -24.03 -17.00
CA VAL A 357 19.10 -23.19 -15.91
C VAL A 357 20.00 -23.24 -14.68
N LEU A 358 20.57 -24.41 -14.34
CA LEU A 358 21.50 -24.53 -13.21
C LEU A 358 22.82 -23.77 -13.47
N ASN A 359 23.37 -23.89 -14.68
CA ASN A 359 24.65 -23.27 -15.04
C ASN A 359 24.57 -21.75 -15.25
N SER A 360 23.40 -21.25 -15.68
CA SER A 360 23.14 -19.83 -15.88
C SER A 360 22.75 -19.11 -14.57
N ARG A 361 22.44 -19.85 -13.50
CA ARG A 361 22.03 -19.28 -12.21
C ARG A 361 23.19 -18.53 -11.57
N GLN A 362 22.97 -17.24 -11.28
CA GLN A 362 23.94 -16.41 -10.58
C GLN A 362 24.05 -16.81 -9.10
N ALA A 363 25.08 -16.28 -8.40
CA ALA A 363 25.32 -16.60 -6.98
C ALA A 363 24.14 -16.26 -6.05
N ARG A 364 23.30 -15.29 -6.44
CA ARG A 364 22.10 -14.88 -5.70
C ARG A 364 20.82 -15.60 -6.13
N GLY A 365 20.89 -16.49 -7.11
CA GLY A 365 19.72 -17.12 -7.73
C GLY A 365 19.08 -16.26 -8.81
N TYR A 366 17.90 -16.67 -9.25
CA TYR A 366 16.98 -15.91 -10.09
C TYR A 366 16.18 -14.95 -9.20
N GLU A 367 16.16 -13.68 -9.61
CA GLU A 367 15.56 -12.57 -8.85
C GLU A 367 14.04 -12.59 -8.89
N ASN A 368 13.46 -12.97 -10.03
CA ASN A 368 12.02 -13.04 -10.26
C ASN A 368 11.71 -14.11 -11.32
N ALA A 369 10.42 -14.43 -11.49
CA ALA A 369 9.94 -15.40 -12.47
C ALA A 369 10.38 -15.03 -13.90
N GLY A 370 10.42 -13.74 -14.24
CA GLY A 370 10.87 -13.25 -15.54
C GLY A 370 12.33 -13.59 -15.86
N ALA A 371 13.23 -13.45 -14.87
CA ALA A 371 14.64 -13.78 -15.01
C ALA A 371 14.85 -15.29 -15.22
N LEU A 372 14.13 -16.13 -14.47
CA LEU A 372 14.13 -17.57 -14.67
C LEU A 372 13.60 -17.92 -16.06
N LYS A 373 12.44 -17.36 -16.43
CA LYS A 373 11.77 -17.63 -17.70
C LYS A 373 12.64 -17.26 -18.89
N GLY A 374 13.35 -16.13 -18.84
CA GLY A 374 14.27 -15.72 -19.91
C GLY A 374 15.36 -16.76 -20.19
N VAL A 375 16.00 -17.30 -19.14
CA VAL A 375 17.02 -18.35 -19.27
C VAL A 375 16.42 -19.68 -19.69
N PHE A 376 15.25 -20.03 -19.14
CA PHE A 376 14.53 -21.24 -19.51
C PHE A 376 14.16 -21.22 -21.00
N ASP A 377 13.55 -20.14 -21.48
CA ASP A 377 13.07 -19.98 -22.85
C ASP A 377 14.22 -20.01 -23.86
N GLU A 378 15.41 -19.52 -23.52
CA GLU A 378 16.59 -19.59 -24.38
C GLU A 378 16.92 -21.05 -24.76
N LYS A 379 16.96 -21.94 -23.77
CA LYS A 379 17.28 -23.35 -24.00
C LYS A 379 16.07 -24.16 -24.48
N ALA A 380 14.90 -23.94 -23.88
CA ALA A 380 13.68 -24.62 -24.24
C ALA A 380 13.30 -24.31 -25.69
N GLY A 381 13.39 -23.04 -26.13
CA GLY A 381 13.09 -22.66 -27.51
C GLY A 381 13.97 -23.36 -28.55
N VAL A 382 15.24 -23.61 -28.24
CA VAL A 382 16.15 -24.36 -29.12
C VAL A 382 15.79 -25.85 -29.20
N LEU A 383 15.38 -26.44 -28.07
CA LEU A 383 15.04 -27.87 -28.01
C LEU A 383 13.61 -28.17 -28.46
N ALA A 384 12.71 -27.19 -28.41
CA ALA A 384 11.27 -27.39 -28.60
C ALA A 384 10.91 -28.10 -29.92
N PRO A 385 11.44 -27.75 -31.10
CA PRO A 385 11.09 -28.45 -32.35
C PRO A 385 11.37 -29.95 -32.27
N THR A 386 12.53 -30.34 -31.75
CA THR A 386 12.93 -31.75 -31.62
C THR A 386 12.20 -32.44 -30.47
N ALA A 387 12.11 -31.80 -29.29
CA ALA A 387 11.48 -32.39 -28.11
C ALA A 387 9.95 -32.58 -28.30
N ASN A 388 9.28 -31.63 -28.93
CA ASN A 388 7.86 -31.75 -29.28
C ASN A 388 7.64 -32.87 -30.30
N ALA A 389 8.53 -33.01 -31.29
CA ALA A 389 8.44 -34.09 -32.29
C ALA A 389 8.64 -35.49 -31.66
N VAL A 390 9.60 -35.64 -30.75
CA VAL A 390 9.78 -36.87 -29.95
C VAL A 390 8.54 -37.16 -29.10
N THR A 391 7.97 -36.13 -28.48
CA THR A 391 6.74 -36.25 -27.67
C THR A 391 5.55 -36.71 -28.53
N ALA A 392 5.38 -36.14 -29.72
CA ALA A 392 4.35 -36.55 -30.67
C ALA A 392 4.50 -38.02 -31.09
N VAL A 393 5.73 -38.45 -31.40
CA VAL A 393 6.02 -39.87 -31.70
C VAL A 393 5.74 -40.76 -30.52
N ASN A 394 6.08 -40.36 -29.28
CA ASN A 394 5.79 -41.16 -28.09
C ASN A 394 4.29 -41.25 -27.76
N ASN A 395 3.51 -40.23 -28.11
CA ASN A 395 2.06 -40.20 -27.92
C ASN A 395 1.28 -40.96 -29.01
N ALA A 396 1.91 -41.31 -30.13
CA ALA A 396 1.28 -42.11 -31.17
C ALA A 396 1.04 -43.55 -30.69
N GLY A 397 -0.18 -43.87 -30.23
CA GLY A 397 -0.48 -45.15 -29.59
C GLY A 397 -0.58 -46.36 -30.54
N ASP A 398 -0.80 -46.11 -31.83
CA ASP A 398 -0.97 -47.15 -32.84
C ASP A 398 -0.20 -46.82 -34.14
N TRP A 399 -0.18 -47.77 -35.07
CA TRP A 399 0.56 -47.65 -36.32
C TRP A 399 0.02 -46.52 -37.23
N ALA A 400 -1.28 -46.19 -37.14
CA ALA A 400 -1.89 -45.16 -37.96
C ALA A 400 -1.48 -43.76 -37.47
N ALA A 401 -1.55 -43.54 -36.15
CA ALA A 401 -1.06 -42.32 -35.49
C ALA A 401 0.46 -42.17 -35.65
N MET A 402 1.21 -43.27 -35.56
CA MET A 402 2.66 -43.26 -35.77
C MET A 402 2.99 -42.86 -37.20
N LYS A 403 2.30 -43.44 -38.18
CA LYS A 403 2.49 -43.10 -39.59
C LYS A 403 2.19 -41.62 -39.84
N ALA A 404 1.09 -41.11 -39.29
CA ALA A 404 0.75 -39.69 -39.40
C ALA A 404 1.86 -38.80 -38.82
N ALA A 405 2.40 -39.14 -37.64
CA ALA A 405 3.51 -38.42 -37.04
C ALA A 405 4.78 -38.45 -37.89
N LEU A 406 5.12 -39.58 -38.51
CA LEU A 406 6.30 -39.70 -39.39
C LEU A 406 6.14 -38.98 -40.74
N GLU A 407 4.90 -38.85 -41.22
CA GLU A 407 4.57 -38.18 -42.49
C GLU A 407 4.37 -36.67 -42.32
N ASP A 408 4.13 -36.19 -41.10
CA ASP A 408 4.10 -34.77 -40.77
C ASP A 408 5.47 -34.10 -41.02
N GLU A 409 5.46 -32.97 -41.73
CA GLU A 409 6.68 -32.26 -42.13
C GLU A 409 7.43 -31.69 -40.93
N ASP A 410 6.73 -31.10 -39.97
CA ASP A 410 7.34 -30.43 -38.82
C ASP A 410 7.90 -31.45 -37.83
N ILE A 411 7.18 -32.55 -37.61
CA ILE A 411 7.67 -33.66 -36.77
C ILE A 411 8.89 -34.32 -37.43
N ALA A 412 8.83 -34.63 -38.73
CA ALA A 412 9.95 -35.24 -39.43
C ALA A 412 11.19 -34.33 -39.48
N ALA A 413 11.00 -33.02 -39.67
CA ALA A 413 12.07 -32.03 -39.62
C ALA A 413 12.65 -31.91 -38.20
N GLY A 414 11.80 -31.86 -37.17
CA GLY A 414 12.21 -31.81 -35.76
C GLY A 414 13.01 -33.04 -35.33
N LEU A 415 12.65 -34.22 -35.84
CA LEU A 415 13.37 -35.48 -35.66
C LEU A 415 14.60 -35.62 -36.56
N GLY A 416 14.76 -34.78 -37.59
CA GLY A 416 15.85 -34.89 -38.56
C GLY A 416 15.82 -36.17 -39.40
N LEU A 417 14.63 -36.69 -39.73
CA LEU A 417 14.48 -37.93 -40.50
C LEU A 417 14.86 -37.74 -41.97
N ASP A 418 15.75 -38.58 -42.51
CA ASP A 418 15.88 -38.74 -43.97
C ASP A 418 14.76 -39.63 -44.50
N ARG A 419 13.71 -39.01 -45.04
CA ARG A 419 12.54 -39.70 -45.56
C ARG A 419 12.68 -40.12 -47.03
N THR A 420 13.84 -39.96 -47.67
CA THR A 420 14.01 -40.24 -49.11
C THR A 420 13.66 -41.70 -49.46
N ALA A 421 14.21 -42.66 -48.71
CA ALA A 421 13.92 -44.08 -48.91
C ALA A 421 12.50 -44.45 -48.46
N TYR A 422 12.03 -43.86 -47.37
CA TYR A 422 10.68 -44.07 -46.84
C TYR A 422 9.58 -43.64 -47.82
N LEU A 423 9.74 -42.47 -48.46
CA LEU A 423 8.77 -41.94 -49.43
C LEU A 423 8.73 -42.75 -50.75
N ALA A 424 9.79 -43.52 -51.04
CA ALA A 424 9.82 -44.44 -52.17
C ALA A 424 9.08 -45.76 -51.90
N LEU A 425 8.74 -46.04 -50.63
CA LEU A 425 7.96 -47.22 -50.24
C LEU A 425 6.48 -47.06 -50.60
N SER A 426 5.83 -48.20 -50.87
CA SER A 426 4.39 -48.28 -51.05
C SER A 426 3.61 -47.86 -49.79
N ARG A 427 2.33 -47.56 -49.95
CA ARG A 427 1.44 -47.18 -48.82
C ARG A 427 1.43 -48.24 -47.71
N VAL A 428 1.56 -49.51 -48.07
CA VAL A 428 1.53 -50.65 -47.13
C VAL A 428 2.84 -50.76 -46.38
N GLU A 429 3.97 -50.69 -47.10
CA GLU A 429 5.31 -50.73 -46.51
C GLU A 429 5.53 -49.58 -45.53
N ARG A 430 5.03 -48.38 -45.83
CA ARG A 430 5.07 -47.25 -44.87
C ARG A 430 4.25 -47.50 -43.61
N SER A 431 3.13 -48.21 -43.73
CA SER A 431 2.31 -48.59 -42.57
C SER A 431 3.01 -49.66 -41.72
N LEU A 432 3.79 -50.54 -42.34
CA LEU A 432 4.65 -51.51 -41.66
C LEU A 432 5.80 -50.84 -40.91
N VAL A 433 6.47 -49.85 -41.52
CA VAL A 433 7.49 -49.05 -40.83
C VAL A 433 6.91 -48.44 -39.55
N ALA A 434 5.74 -47.82 -39.63
CA ALA A 434 5.07 -47.27 -38.46
C ALA A 434 4.72 -48.33 -37.40
N ALA A 435 4.27 -49.52 -37.81
CA ALA A 435 4.00 -50.63 -36.89
C ALA A 435 5.28 -51.11 -36.17
N ILE A 436 6.41 -51.20 -36.87
CA ILE A 436 7.72 -51.54 -36.27
C ILE A 436 8.09 -50.51 -35.21
N LEU A 437 7.95 -49.20 -35.48
CA LEU A 437 8.27 -48.17 -34.49
C LEU A 437 7.35 -48.19 -33.27
N VAL A 438 6.10 -48.65 -33.41
CA VAL A 438 5.24 -48.84 -32.24
C VAL A 438 5.70 -50.04 -31.42
N ASP A 439 6.08 -51.14 -32.07
CA ASP A 439 6.50 -52.39 -31.39
C ASP A 439 7.88 -52.26 -30.71
N GLU A 440 8.81 -51.57 -31.36
CA GLU A 440 10.17 -51.32 -30.84
C GLU A 440 10.23 -50.17 -29.83
N ARG A 441 9.10 -49.45 -29.59
CA ARG A 441 9.07 -48.36 -28.61
C ARG A 441 9.31 -48.93 -27.20
N PRO A 442 10.30 -48.41 -26.46
CA PRO A 442 10.47 -48.78 -25.05
C PRO A 442 9.22 -48.47 -24.23
N ALA A 443 9.00 -49.19 -23.13
CA ALA A 443 7.86 -48.94 -22.24
C ALA A 443 7.85 -47.50 -21.65
N THR A 444 9.02 -46.86 -21.57
CA THR A 444 9.21 -45.47 -21.15
C THR A 444 9.06 -44.46 -22.29
N GLY A 445 8.80 -44.91 -23.52
CA GLY A 445 8.94 -44.12 -24.75
C GLY A 445 10.38 -44.08 -25.26
N TYR A 446 10.54 -43.59 -26.49
CA TYR A 446 11.84 -43.21 -27.04
C TYR A 446 12.41 -42.04 -26.25
N GLY A 447 13.67 -42.14 -25.83
CA GLY A 447 14.32 -41.13 -25.01
C GLY A 447 14.61 -39.84 -25.78
N ASN A 448 15.02 -39.94 -27.03
CA ASN A 448 15.44 -38.83 -27.87
C ASN A 448 15.25 -39.12 -29.37
N HIS A 449 15.52 -38.11 -30.19
CA HIS A 449 15.39 -38.21 -31.65
C HIS A 449 16.37 -39.20 -32.28
N GLU A 450 17.57 -39.40 -31.73
CA GLU A 450 18.54 -40.36 -32.28
C GLU A 450 18.06 -41.81 -32.15
N GLU A 451 17.36 -42.15 -31.06
CA GLU A 451 16.73 -43.46 -30.91
C GLU A 451 15.64 -43.69 -31.96
N ILE A 452 14.80 -42.67 -32.22
CA ILE A 452 13.75 -42.74 -33.24
C ILE A 452 14.37 -42.85 -34.64
N GLN A 453 15.38 -42.04 -34.96
CA GLN A 453 16.10 -42.10 -36.24
C GLN A 453 16.65 -43.51 -36.49
N ARG A 454 17.31 -44.11 -35.49
CA ARG A 454 17.88 -45.45 -35.61
C ARG A 454 16.82 -46.51 -35.90
N VAL A 455 15.70 -46.49 -35.15
CA VAL A 455 14.61 -47.46 -35.36
C VAL A 455 13.91 -47.20 -36.70
N PHE A 456 13.72 -45.94 -37.08
CA PHE A 456 13.17 -45.54 -38.37
C PHE A 456 14.01 -46.05 -39.55
N GLU A 457 15.32 -45.82 -39.54
CA GLU A 457 16.21 -46.27 -40.62
C GLU A 457 16.23 -47.80 -40.74
N LEU A 458 16.26 -48.52 -39.62
CA LEU A 458 16.19 -49.99 -39.60
C LEU A 458 14.85 -50.49 -40.14
N ALA A 459 13.75 -49.90 -39.68
CA ALA A 459 12.41 -50.26 -40.13
C ALA A 459 12.21 -50.01 -41.64
N VAL A 460 12.73 -48.89 -42.17
CA VAL A 460 12.70 -48.58 -43.60
C VAL A 460 13.51 -49.59 -44.41
N ALA A 461 14.69 -49.98 -43.94
CA ALA A 461 15.51 -50.99 -44.60
C ALA A 461 14.82 -52.36 -44.61
N GLU A 462 14.23 -52.75 -43.47
CA GLU A 462 13.53 -54.02 -43.31
C GLU A 462 12.28 -54.11 -44.19
N ALA A 463 11.48 -53.04 -44.24
CA ALA A 463 10.31 -52.96 -45.12
C ALA A 463 10.70 -53.05 -46.61
N ARG A 464 11.87 -52.50 -46.98
CA ARG A 464 12.39 -52.54 -48.36
C ARG A 464 12.93 -53.91 -48.76
N ASP A 465 13.66 -54.58 -47.87
CA ASP A 465 14.41 -55.80 -48.21
C ASP A 465 13.54 -57.07 -48.17
N ASN A 466 12.54 -57.13 -47.28
CA ASN A 466 11.71 -58.33 -47.10
C ASN A 466 10.43 -58.31 -47.95
N GLY A 467 9.99 -57.14 -48.43
CA GLY A 467 8.71 -56.97 -49.13
C GLY A 467 7.50 -57.46 -48.32
N LEU A 468 6.32 -57.51 -48.94
CA LEU A 468 5.08 -57.94 -48.28
C LEU A 468 5.11 -59.41 -47.79
N ASP A 469 5.76 -60.29 -48.55
CA ASP A 469 5.77 -61.73 -48.28
C ASP A 469 6.76 -62.12 -47.18
N GLY A 470 7.96 -61.52 -47.14
CA GLY A 470 8.93 -61.77 -46.05
C GLY A 470 8.50 -61.15 -44.71
N MET A 471 7.69 -60.08 -44.76
CA MET A 471 7.12 -59.44 -43.57
C MET A 471 5.90 -60.20 -43.02
N ARG A 472 5.14 -60.92 -43.86
CA ARG A 472 4.10 -61.84 -43.36
C ARG A 472 4.68 -62.92 -42.46
N GLU A 473 5.81 -63.52 -42.82
CA GLU A 473 6.50 -64.52 -41.98
C GLU A 473 7.08 -63.92 -40.68
N LEU A 474 7.53 -62.66 -40.68
CA LEU A 474 8.07 -61.98 -39.49
C LEU A 474 6.98 -61.57 -38.47
N PHE A 475 5.77 -61.27 -38.95
CA PHE A 475 4.66 -60.79 -38.11
C PHE A 475 3.45 -61.76 -38.08
N GLU A 476 3.63 -63.01 -38.53
CA GLU A 476 2.56 -64.03 -38.70
C GLU A 476 1.87 -64.43 -37.38
N GLU A 477 2.48 -64.16 -36.22
CA GLU A 477 1.84 -64.33 -34.91
C GLU A 477 1.17 -63.05 -34.35
N LYS A 478 1.56 -61.84 -34.80
CA LYS A 478 1.10 -60.55 -34.22
C LYS A 478 -0.04 -59.84 -34.97
N PHE A 479 -0.34 -60.22 -36.23
CA PHE A 479 -1.49 -59.68 -36.99
C PHE A 479 -2.78 -60.51 -36.85
N THR A 480 -2.86 -61.42 -35.88
CA THR A 480 -4.06 -62.25 -35.65
C THR A 480 -5.12 -61.58 -34.76
N GLU A 481 -5.54 -60.37 -35.14
CA GLU A 481 -6.92 -59.87 -34.92
C GLU A 481 -7.33 -59.10 -36.20
N GLU A 482 -7.93 -59.85 -37.14
CA GLU A 482 -8.68 -59.52 -38.40
C GLU A 482 -8.69 -58.10 -39.03
N PRO A 483 -8.79 -58.01 -40.38
CA PRO A 483 -8.04 -58.71 -41.41
C PRO A 483 -7.45 -57.74 -42.46
N ALA A 484 -6.59 -58.31 -43.30
CA ALA A 484 -5.90 -57.70 -44.42
C ALA A 484 -6.80 -57.27 -45.62
N ASP A 485 -7.96 -56.63 -45.37
CA ASP A 485 -8.93 -56.28 -46.43
C ASP A 485 -8.96 -54.79 -46.84
N GLU A 486 -8.17 -53.91 -46.21
CA GLU A 486 -8.04 -52.51 -46.67
C GLU A 486 -6.80 -52.23 -47.54
N LEU A 487 -6.18 -53.29 -48.09
CA LEU A 487 -5.03 -53.18 -48.98
C LEU A 487 -5.37 -53.29 -50.48
N VAL A 488 -6.62 -53.04 -50.86
CA VAL A 488 -7.03 -52.95 -52.26
C VAL A 488 -7.27 -51.51 -52.66
N ASP A 489 -6.26 -50.99 -53.35
CA ASP A 489 -6.28 -50.00 -54.43
C ASP A 489 -7.67 -49.45 -54.84
N LYS A 490 -7.84 -48.13 -54.68
CA LYS A 490 -8.58 -47.32 -55.65
C LYS A 490 -7.76 -46.08 -55.98
N ASN A 491 -6.91 -46.22 -56.99
CA ASN A 491 -6.40 -45.11 -57.77
C ASN A 491 -7.57 -44.33 -58.43
N PRO A 492 -7.43 -43.01 -58.65
CA PRO A 492 -8.50 -42.11 -59.07
C PRO A 492 -8.58 -42.05 -60.60
N GLU A 493 -9.79 -42.09 -61.17
CA GLU A 493 -10.12 -41.45 -62.46
C GLU A 493 -11.60 -41.68 -62.80
N GLU A 494 -12.23 -40.61 -63.30
CA GLU A 494 -13.45 -40.56 -64.12
C GLU A 494 -14.79 -40.99 -63.49
N GLU A 495 -15.67 -40.02 -63.19
CA GLU A 495 -16.83 -39.80 -64.07
C GLU A 495 -17.48 -38.41 -63.86
N GLU A 496 -17.79 -37.85 -65.02
CA GLU A 496 -18.18 -36.48 -65.34
C GLU A 496 -19.72 -36.34 -65.39
N PHE A 497 -20.19 -35.11 -65.21
CA PHE A 497 -21.47 -34.56 -65.73
C PHE A 497 -22.83 -35.13 -65.26
N ALA A 498 -23.53 -34.31 -64.45
CA ALA A 498 -24.78 -33.69 -64.92
C ALA A 498 -25.13 -32.43 -64.09
N LYS A 499 -25.48 -31.36 -64.83
CA LYS A 499 -25.77 -29.97 -64.43
C LYS A 499 -27.11 -29.81 -63.69
N GLU A 500 -27.09 -29.03 -62.59
CA GLU A 500 -27.74 -27.70 -62.36
C GLU A 500 -29.13 -27.36 -62.99
N PRO A 501 -29.93 -26.41 -62.42
CA PRO A 501 -29.44 -25.16 -61.78
C PRO A 501 -30.13 -24.64 -60.49
N GLU A 502 -29.38 -23.73 -59.83
CA GLU A 502 -29.71 -22.41 -59.23
C GLU A 502 -31.02 -22.25 -58.43
N ASP A 503 -31.08 -21.63 -57.24
CA ASP A 503 -30.49 -20.39 -56.71
C ASP A 503 -30.60 -20.42 -55.16
N GLY A 504 -29.98 -19.62 -54.29
CA GLY A 504 -29.01 -18.54 -54.38
C GLY A 504 -28.73 -18.04 -52.96
N SER A 505 -27.49 -17.60 -52.70
CA SER A 505 -26.99 -16.78 -51.57
C SER A 505 -27.22 -17.29 -50.13
N GLY A 506 -26.26 -17.32 -49.22
CA GLY A 506 -24.94 -16.70 -49.15
C GLY A 506 -24.58 -16.53 -47.68
N ASP A 507 -23.31 -16.77 -47.38
CA ASP A 507 -22.51 -16.36 -46.23
C ASP A 507 -22.71 -17.00 -44.82
N ASP A 508 -21.60 -17.65 -44.44
CA ASP A 508 -20.86 -17.55 -43.18
C ASP A 508 -21.31 -18.34 -41.94
N ASN A 509 -20.64 -19.49 -41.80
CA ASN A 509 -20.25 -20.17 -40.55
C ASN A 509 -19.04 -19.41 -39.93
N PRO A 510 -18.53 -19.66 -38.70
CA PRO A 510 -18.95 -20.53 -37.58
C PRO A 510 -19.00 -19.74 -36.24
N GLY A 511 -19.31 -20.24 -35.05
CA GLY A 511 -19.62 -21.57 -34.53
C GLY A 511 -19.56 -21.46 -33.00
N GLU A 512 -20.54 -22.03 -32.32
CA GLU A 512 -20.49 -22.34 -30.89
C GLU A 512 -21.62 -23.35 -30.63
N LEU A 513 -21.27 -24.59 -30.27
CA LEU A 513 -22.24 -25.53 -29.72
C LEU A 513 -21.66 -26.18 -28.47
N GLU A 514 -22.08 -25.55 -27.38
CA GLU A 514 -22.16 -26.00 -26.01
C GLU A 514 -23.04 -27.26 -25.89
N TYR A 515 -22.68 -28.12 -24.93
CA TYR A 515 -23.37 -29.37 -24.61
C TYR A 515 -24.70 -29.13 -23.90
N GLY A 516 -25.72 -29.90 -24.29
CA GLY A 516 -27.10 -29.77 -23.84
C GLY A 516 -27.40 -30.28 -22.42
N LYS A 517 -28.33 -29.57 -21.80
CA LYS A 517 -29.36 -30.05 -20.87
C LYS A 517 -30.29 -31.04 -21.62
N GLU A 518 -31.09 -31.92 -21.02
CA GLU A 518 -31.98 -31.77 -19.85
C GLU A 518 -32.68 -33.13 -19.65
N ALA A 519 -33.12 -33.46 -18.43
CA ALA A 519 -34.52 -33.81 -18.15
C ALA A 519 -34.76 -34.03 -16.64
N ASP A 520 -35.88 -33.44 -16.23
CA ASP A 520 -36.69 -33.46 -15.00
C ASP A 520 -37.05 -34.91 -14.56
N ASP A 521 -37.57 -35.24 -13.37
CA ASP A 521 -38.92 -34.94 -12.89
C ASP A 521 -39.06 -35.07 -11.33
N GLY A 522 -39.64 -34.05 -10.68
CA GLY A 522 -40.92 -34.12 -9.94
C GLY A 522 -41.13 -34.80 -8.56
N LEU A 523 -41.48 -33.95 -7.57
CA LEU A 523 -42.57 -34.03 -6.55
C LEU A 523 -42.37 -34.76 -5.18
N PHE A 524 -42.48 -34.03 -4.04
CA PHE A 524 -43.70 -33.88 -3.21
C PHE A 524 -43.47 -33.09 -1.88
N ASP A 525 -44.55 -32.41 -1.47
CA ASP A 525 -44.91 -31.66 -0.25
C ASP A 525 -44.45 -32.19 1.12
N ASP A 526 -44.17 -31.28 2.07
CA ASP A 526 -44.92 -31.05 3.33
C ASP A 526 -44.11 -30.23 4.37
N ASN A 527 -44.73 -29.15 4.87
CA ASN A 527 -44.43 -28.46 6.15
C ASN A 527 -45.39 -29.07 7.22
N PRO A 528 -45.22 -28.98 8.57
CA PRO A 528 -45.21 -27.69 9.28
C PRO A 528 -44.61 -27.62 10.74
N VAL A 529 -44.64 -26.38 11.28
CA VAL A 529 -44.70 -25.86 12.69
C VAL A 529 -43.54 -26.00 13.70
N GLU A 530 -43.05 -24.87 14.24
CA GLU A 530 -43.23 -24.35 15.63
C GLU A 530 -42.54 -22.97 15.82
N GLU A 531 -43.31 -21.89 16.04
CA GLU A 531 -43.41 -21.04 17.27
C GLU A 531 -42.16 -20.20 17.63
N GLY A 532 -42.15 -18.88 17.40
CA GLY A 532 -42.59 -17.80 18.33
C GLY A 532 -41.35 -16.94 18.66
N TYR A 533 -41.28 -15.60 18.61
CA TYR A 533 -42.20 -14.54 19.03
C TYR A 533 -41.97 -13.28 18.16
N ALA A 534 -43.07 -12.58 17.86
CA ALA A 534 -43.07 -11.18 17.47
C ALA A 534 -43.53 -10.34 18.67
N GLU A 535 -42.81 -9.26 18.98
CA GLU A 535 -43.32 -8.14 19.76
C GLU A 535 -43.18 -6.88 18.90
N GLU A 536 -44.30 -6.27 18.55
CA GLU A 536 -44.38 -4.84 18.18
C GLU A 536 -45.27 -4.11 19.23
N PRO A 537 -45.54 -2.80 19.12
CA PRO A 537 -44.82 -1.74 19.82
C PRO A 537 -45.72 -0.97 20.79
N GLY A 538 -45.15 -0.38 21.84
CA GLY A 538 -45.89 0.36 22.87
C GLY A 538 -45.52 1.84 22.94
N GLU A 539 -46.31 2.65 22.22
CA GLU A 539 -46.80 4.00 22.54
C GLU A 539 -45.86 5.06 23.18
N ASN A 540 -45.65 6.12 22.39
CA ASN A 540 -45.35 7.51 22.78
C ASN A 540 -46.27 8.05 23.90
N PRO A 541 -45.85 9.14 24.55
CA PRO A 541 -46.68 10.32 24.42
C PRO A 541 -45.92 11.67 24.25
N VAL A 542 -46.45 12.48 23.32
CA VAL A 542 -46.49 13.98 23.19
C VAL A 542 -45.14 14.70 23.02
N GLU A 543 -44.75 15.12 21.82
CA GLU A 543 -45.18 16.32 21.05
C GLU A 543 -45.02 17.65 21.82
N GLU A 544 -43.94 18.39 21.52
CA GLU A 544 -44.03 19.84 21.30
C GLU A 544 -43.40 20.15 19.93
N GLU A 545 -44.25 20.76 19.11
CA GLU A 545 -44.10 21.07 17.69
C GLU A 545 -43.60 22.50 17.54
N TYR A 546 -42.48 22.70 16.84
CA TYR A 546 -42.22 23.95 16.11
C TYR A 546 -41.58 23.60 14.77
N ALA A 547 -42.32 23.88 13.70
CA ALA A 547 -41.89 23.79 12.33
C ALA A 547 -41.41 25.15 11.81
N GLU A 548 -40.61 25.08 10.73
CA GLU A 548 -40.23 26.12 9.76
C GLU A 548 -39.04 27.02 10.20
N GLU A 549 -37.94 27.21 9.46
CA GLU A 549 -37.65 27.27 8.01
C GLU A 549 -36.11 27.10 7.75
N PRO A 550 -35.61 26.98 6.51
CA PRO A 550 -34.21 26.67 6.21
C PRO A 550 -33.30 27.90 6.28
N LEU A 551 -32.11 27.77 6.88
CA LEU A 551 -31.08 28.82 6.88
C LEU A 551 -30.19 28.69 5.64
N ASP A 552 -30.64 29.33 4.56
CA ASP A 552 -29.74 29.89 3.54
C ASP A 552 -29.24 31.27 4.02
N GLU A 553 -27.98 31.57 3.69
CA GLU A 553 -27.33 32.90 3.73
C GLU A 553 -27.28 33.66 5.07
N LEU A 554 -26.15 33.58 5.77
CA LEU A 554 -25.66 34.69 6.59
C LEU A 554 -24.43 35.32 5.94
N VAL A 555 -24.74 36.45 5.31
CA VAL A 555 -23.90 37.50 4.76
C VAL A 555 -23.03 38.11 5.86
N ASP A 556 -21.79 38.45 5.47
CA ASP A 556 -20.90 39.43 6.09
C ASP A 556 -21.65 40.57 6.82
N GLU A 557 -21.61 40.57 8.15
CA GLU A 557 -21.79 41.80 8.93
C GLU A 557 -20.61 42.00 9.89
N ASN A 558 -19.67 42.76 9.34
CA ASN A 558 -18.66 43.55 10.03
C ASN A 558 -19.26 44.46 11.13
N PRO A 559 -18.71 44.48 12.34
CA PRO A 559 -18.72 45.67 13.17
C PRO A 559 -17.31 46.29 13.21
N GLU A 560 -17.13 47.36 12.45
CA GLU A 560 -16.07 48.34 12.72
C GLU A 560 -16.31 49.04 14.06
N LYS A 561 -15.19 49.33 14.76
CA LYS A 561 -14.89 50.36 15.79
C LYS A 561 -14.65 49.81 17.21
N GLU A 562 -13.57 50.11 17.94
CA GLU A 562 -12.44 51.06 17.85
C GLU A 562 -11.19 50.36 18.45
N GLY A 563 -9.97 50.49 17.91
CA GLY A 563 -9.10 51.65 18.10
C GLY A 563 -7.80 51.26 18.83
N PHE A 564 -6.79 50.77 18.10
CA PHE A 564 -5.41 50.76 18.61
C PHE A 564 -4.59 51.85 17.90
N ALA A 565 -4.41 52.95 18.62
CA ALA A 565 -3.39 53.95 18.31
C ALA A 565 -2.02 53.41 18.78
N GLY A 566 -1.16 53.08 17.82
CA GLY A 566 0.27 52.90 18.03
C GLY A 566 1.01 54.06 17.36
N GLU A 567 1.57 54.96 18.17
CA GLU A 567 2.35 56.10 17.72
C GLU A 567 3.56 55.69 16.87
N SER A 568 3.73 56.40 15.76
CA SER A 568 4.89 56.41 14.87
C SER A 568 5.95 57.41 15.35
N VAL A 569 7.21 57.00 15.49
CA VAL A 569 8.47 57.81 15.40
C VAL A 569 9.64 56.80 15.36
N ASP A 570 10.69 56.81 14.54
CA ASP A 570 11.13 57.62 13.41
C ASP A 570 12.07 56.79 12.52
N ASP A 571 12.13 57.23 11.28
CA ASP A 571 13.04 56.88 10.20
C ASP A 571 14.48 57.37 10.50
N CYS A 572 15.48 56.57 10.14
CA CYS A 572 16.85 57.04 9.93
C CYS A 572 17.58 56.11 8.95
N SER A 573 17.40 56.42 7.67
CA SER A 573 18.32 56.15 6.59
C SER A 573 19.75 56.65 6.90
N ASN A 574 20.77 55.84 6.63
CA ASN A 574 21.87 56.29 5.77
C ASN A 574 22.69 55.14 5.20
N GLU A 575 22.81 55.18 3.88
CA GLU A 575 23.75 54.46 3.03
C GLU A 575 25.21 54.76 3.47
N ASN A 576 26.14 53.80 3.33
CA ASN A 576 26.93 53.67 2.10
C ASN A 576 27.94 52.49 2.17
N SER A 577 28.10 51.91 0.98
CA SER A 577 29.09 50.97 0.45
C SER A 577 30.51 50.94 1.05
N THR A 578 31.13 49.75 1.06
CA THR A 578 32.15 49.35 0.05
C THR A 578 32.43 47.85 0.10
N GLU A 579 32.43 47.24 -1.09
CA GLU A 579 33.06 45.96 -1.42
C GLU A 579 34.54 45.93 -1.01
N GLU A 580 35.04 44.81 -0.51
CA GLU A 580 36.09 44.00 -1.16
C GLU A 580 36.55 42.88 -0.22
N ASP A 581 36.51 41.67 -0.77
CA ASP A 581 37.64 40.75 -0.88
C ASP A 581 37.44 39.32 -0.38
N ILE A 582 37.90 38.45 -1.25
CA ILE A 582 37.63 37.04 -1.39
C ILE A 582 38.78 36.25 -0.78
N SER A 583 38.43 35.12 -0.17
CA SER A 583 39.28 33.92 0.06
C SER A 583 40.46 34.01 1.05
N ARG A 584 40.45 33.08 2.03
CA ARG A 584 41.29 31.87 1.98
C ARG A 584 41.06 30.96 3.19
N GLU A 585 40.85 29.69 2.91
CA GLU A 585 41.04 28.55 3.81
C GLU A 585 42.46 28.51 4.39
N ALA A 586 42.57 27.96 5.61
CA ALA A 586 43.37 26.76 5.95
C ALA A 586 44.07 26.86 7.32
N VAL A 587 43.63 26.00 8.23
CA VAL A 587 44.38 25.00 9.01
C VAL A 587 45.87 25.24 9.36
N ALA A 588 46.18 24.93 10.63
CA ALA A 588 47.47 24.61 11.27
C ALA A 588 48.26 25.76 11.92
N GLN A 589 48.19 25.87 13.25
CA GLN A 589 49.10 25.20 14.20
C GLN A 589 48.59 25.32 15.64
#